data_AF-A0A3D5GEJ3-F1
#
_entry.id   AF-A0A3D5GEJ3-F1
#
_cell.length_a   1.000
_cell.length_b   1.000
_cell.length_c   1.000
_cell.angle_alpha   90.00
_cell.angle_beta   90.00
_cell.angle_gamma   90.00
#
_symmetry.space_group_name_H-M   'P 1'
#
loop_
_entity.id
_entity.type
_entity.pdbx_description
1 polymer ?
#
loop_
_entity_poly.entity_id
_entity_poly.type
_entity_poly.pdbx_seq_one_letter_code
_entity_poly.pdbx_strand_id
1 'polypeptide(L)'
;MLKELKIIEFLAATVASILTITPVYAASFSLPARRAELPVKDILVQNTGAEEVFQQGLTFSAQQNMAAAEGAFRRAIQINPNFAEAYANLGSILANQNKLAEAIPYFDNAIRIKPDVPEFYYMKGQVLYAQNKMADAVESVKRARDLFRKQGKTQEANTLEQVLKDMGSR
;
A
#
# COMPACT_ATOMS: atom_id res chain seq x y z
N MET A 1 -55.99 1.73 2.03
CA MET A 1 -56.05 3.11 1.49
C MET A 1 -54.77 3.32 0.66
N LEU A 2 -54.57 2.89 -0.59
CA LEU A 2 -55.40 2.81 -1.80
C LEU A 2 -56.07 4.14 -2.21
N LYS A 3 -55.39 4.88 -3.09
CA LYS A 3 -55.90 5.75 -4.16
C LYS A 3 -55.07 5.34 -5.41
N GLU A 4 -55.54 4.59 -6.40
CA GLU A 4 -56.53 4.93 -7.45
C GLU A 4 -56.24 6.34 -8.00
N LEU A 5 -55.78 6.55 -9.25
CA LEU A 5 -56.58 6.37 -10.46
C LEU A 5 -55.72 6.41 -11.76
N LYS A 6 -56.21 5.68 -12.77
CA LYS A 6 -55.76 5.48 -14.17
C LYS A 6 -55.69 6.78 -14.99
N ILE A 7 -54.99 6.84 -16.13
CA ILE A 7 -55.47 6.73 -17.55
C ILE A 7 -54.21 7.02 -18.42
N ILE A 8 -53.58 6.15 -19.24
CA ILE A 8 -53.94 5.42 -20.49
C ILE A 8 -54.36 6.33 -21.67
N GLU A 9 -53.42 6.54 -22.62
CA GLU A 9 -53.58 6.59 -24.11
C GLU A 9 -54.33 7.77 -24.76
N PHE A 10 -54.12 8.25 -26.01
CA PHE A 10 -53.17 8.09 -27.15
C PHE A 10 -53.62 9.15 -28.22
N LEU A 11 -52.75 9.52 -29.19
CA LEU A 11 -53.02 10.22 -30.50
C LEU A 11 -53.37 11.73 -30.45
N ALA A 12 -52.94 12.61 -31.35
CA ALA A 12 -52.40 12.56 -32.71
C ALA A 12 -51.46 13.77 -32.91
N ALA A 13 -50.43 13.79 -33.76
CA ALA A 13 -50.52 13.68 -35.21
C ALA A 13 -49.16 13.37 -35.84
N THR A 14 -49.21 12.56 -36.89
CA THR A 14 -48.19 12.26 -37.91
C THR A 14 -48.03 13.49 -38.85
N VAL A 15 -47.06 13.71 -39.75
CA VAL A 15 -46.41 12.88 -40.79
C VAL A 15 -45.20 13.67 -41.36
N ALA A 16 -44.13 12.94 -41.75
CA ALA A 16 -43.12 13.18 -42.80
C ALA A 16 -42.19 14.42 -42.76
N SER A 17 -40.86 14.23 -42.68
CA SER A 17 -39.87 14.00 -43.79
C SER A 17 -39.55 15.31 -44.56
N ILE A 18 -38.32 15.80 -44.80
CA ILE A 18 -37.08 15.23 -45.37
C ILE A 18 -35.93 16.28 -45.21
N LEU A 19 -34.70 15.78 -44.91
CA LEU A 19 -33.30 16.18 -45.30
C LEU A 19 -33.03 17.62 -45.85
N THR A 20 -31.93 18.34 -45.59
CA THR A 20 -30.47 18.02 -45.56
C THR A 20 -29.69 19.19 -44.87
N ILE A 21 -28.72 18.93 -43.97
CA ILE A 21 -27.22 19.08 -44.10
C ILE A 21 -26.76 20.37 -44.84
N THR A 22 -25.94 21.31 -44.32
CA THR A 22 -24.56 21.21 -43.79
C THR A 22 -24.11 22.45 -42.97
N PRO A 23 -23.21 22.29 -41.96
CA PRO A 23 -22.62 23.39 -41.19
C PRO A 23 -21.24 23.84 -41.71
N VAL A 24 -20.89 25.12 -41.61
CA VAL A 24 -19.50 25.62 -41.78
C VAL A 24 -19.09 26.54 -40.62
N TYR A 25 -18.34 25.91 -39.72
CA TYR A 25 -17.17 26.28 -38.91
C TYR A 25 -16.85 27.69 -38.36
N ALA A 26 -16.28 27.61 -37.15
CA ALA A 26 -15.37 28.51 -36.41
C ALA A 26 -16.04 29.65 -35.61
N ALA A 27 -15.85 29.81 -34.30
CA ALA A 27 -14.95 29.14 -33.36
C ALA A 27 -15.50 29.32 -31.92
N SER A 28 -15.66 28.22 -31.20
CA SER A 28 -15.71 28.22 -29.74
C SER A 28 -14.65 27.23 -29.30
N PHE A 29 -13.59 27.73 -28.69
CA PHE A 29 -12.53 26.95 -28.06
C PHE A 29 -13.17 25.96 -27.07
N SER A 30 -13.35 24.71 -27.47
CA SER A 30 -13.61 23.62 -26.52
C SER A 30 -12.26 23.14 -26.01
N LEU A 31 -11.86 23.62 -24.84
CA LEU A 31 -10.89 22.87 -24.03
C LEU A 31 -11.43 21.43 -23.90
N PRO A 32 -10.65 20.38 -24.18
CA PRO A 32 -11.01 19.07 -23.70
C PRO A 32 -10.92 19.15 -22.18
N ALA A 33 -12.05 19.37 -21.52
CA ALA A 33 -12.24 18.99 -20.14
C ALA A 33 -12.24 17.46 -20.09
N ARG A 34 -11.09 16.85 -20.37
CA ARG A 34 -10.79 15.50 -19.91
C ARG A 34 -10.56 15.67 -18.42
N ARG A 35 -11.66 15.76 -17.66
CA ARG A 35 -11.63 15.34 -16.27
C ARG A 35 -11.17 13.90 -16.34
N ALA A 36 -9.88 13.68 -16.12
CA ALA A 36 -9.41 12.42 -15.60
C ALA A 36 -10.07 12.33 -14.22
N GLU A 37 -11.30 11.82 -14.17
CA GLU A 37 -11.81 11.20 -12.97
C GLU A 37 -10.87 10.03 -12.73
N LEU A 38 -9.79 10.28 -11.98
CA LEU A 38 -9.04 9.22 -11.34
C LEU A 38 -10.10 8.34 -10.66
N PRO A 39 -10.09 7.02 -10.84
CA PRO A 39 -11.15 6.18 -10.34
C PRO A 39 -10.96 6.06 -8.82
N VAL A 40 -11.39 7.08 -8.08
CA VAL A 40 -11.29 7.12 -6.62
C VAL A 40 -12.01 5.89 -6.04
N LYS A 41 -13.10 5.46 -6.67
CA LYS A 41 -13.86 4.28 -6.27
C LYS A 41 -13.08 2.97 -6.46
N ASP A 42 -12.37 2.80 -7.58
CA ASP A 42 -11.60 1.58 -7.83
C ASP A 42 -10.31 1.55 -7.00
N ILE A 43 -9.65 2.71 -6.82
CA ILE A 43 -8.44 2.83 -5.98
C ILE A 43 -8.78 2.52 -4.51
N LEU A 44 -9.89 3.05 -4.00
CA LEU A 44 -10.34 2.75 -2.64
C LEU A 44 -10.68 1.27 -2.50
N VAL A 45 -11.48 0.68 -3.40
CA VAL A 45 -11.86 -0.74 -3.34
C VAL A 45 -10.66 -1.68 -3.44
N GLN A 46 -9.68 -1.38 -4.31
CA GLN A 46 -8.43 -2.15 -4.39
C GLN A 46 -7.61 -2.05 -3.10
N ASN A 47 -7.50 -0.84 -2.52
CA ASN A 47 -6.80 -0.66 -1.25
C ASN A 47 -7.50 -1.38 -0.08
N THR A 48 -8.85 -1.41 -0.06
CA THR A 48 -9.60 -2.16 0.96
C THR A 48 -9.33 -3.67 0.87
N GLY A 49 -9.23 -4.21 -0.35
CA GLY A 49 -8.91 -5.62 -0.55
C GLY A 49 -7.49 -5.99 -0.10
N ALA A 50 -6.51 -5.09 -0.30
CA ALA A 50 -5.15 -5.30 0.19
C ALA A 50 -5.10 -5.30 1.72
N GLU A 51 -5.77 -4.33 2.36
CA GLU A 51 -5.85 -4.23 3.82
C GLU A 51 -6.50 -5.47 4.43
N GLU A 52 -7.63 -5.93 3.89
CA GLU A 52 -8.32 -7.13 4.39
C GLU A 52 -7.41 -8.37 4.35
N VAL A 53 -6.77 -8.62 3.21
CA VAL A 53 -5.86 -9.76 3.05
C VAL A 53 -4.62 -9.61 3.94
N PHE A 54 -4.14 -8.38 4.16
CA PHE A 54 -3.06 -8.12 5.09
C PHE A 54 -3.44 -8.46 6.54
N GLN A 55 -4.64 -8.07 6.99
CA GLN A 55 -5.15 -8.44 8.31
C GLN A 55 -5.30 -9.95 8.48
N GLN A 56 -5.68 -10.68 7.43
CA GLN A 56 -5.64 -12.14 7.42
C GLN A 56 -4.21 -12.67 7.60
N GLY A 57 -3.22 -12.07 6.91
CA GLY A 57 -1.81 -12.41 7.09
C GLY A 57 -1.30 -12.21 8.51
N LEU A 58 -1.70 -11.11 9.17
CA LEU A 58 -1.41 -10.88 10.59
C LEU A 58 -2.07 -11.95 11.48
N THR A 59 -3.32 -12.32 11.19
CA THR A 59 -4.04 -13.37 11.91
C THR A 59 -3.34 -14.73 11.79
N PHE A 60 -2.92 -15.12 10.58
CA PHE A 60 -2.15 -16.35 10.37
C PHE A 60 -0.79 -16.31 11.08
N SER A 61 -0.13 -15.14 11.09
CA SER A 61 1.12 -14.96 11.83
C SER A 61 0.94 -15.16 13.33
N ALA A 62 -0.15 -14.62 13.90
CA ALA A 62 -0.51 -14.82 15.32
C ALA A 62 -0.81 -16.29 15.64
N GLN A 63 -1.35 -17.05 14.69
CA GLN A 63 -1.57 -18.50 14.79
C GLN A 63 -0.30 -19.34 14.52
N GLN A 64 0.84 -18.69 14.31
CA GLN A 64 2.10 -19.31 13.91
C GLN A 64 2.04 -20.06 12.56
N ASN A 65 1.00 -19.83 11.75
CA ASN A 65 0.88 -20.40 10.41
C ASN A 65 1.64 -19.53 9.40
N MET A 66 2.97 -19.67 9.40
CA MET A 66 3.87 -18.82 8.59
C MET A 66 3.64 -18.99 7.09
N ALA A 67 3.25 -20.18 6.62
CA ALA A 67 2.98 -20.40 5.20
C ALA A 67 1.73 -19.64 4.72
N ALA A 68 0.64 -19.67 5.50
CA ALA A 68 -0.57 -18.92 5.18
C ALA A 68 -0.33 -17.40 5.30
N ALA A 69 0.42 -16.97 6.31
CA ALA A 69 0.83 -15.57 6.46
C ALA A 69 1.63 -15.08 5.25
N GLU A 70 2.62 -15.86 4.79
CA GLU A 70 3.41 -15.53 3.60
C GLU A 70 2.52 -15.36 2.36
N GLY A 71 1.60 -16.31 2.13
CA GLY A 71 0.65 -16.25 1.02
C GLY A 71 -0.24 -15.01 1.08
N ALA A 72 -0.73 -14.65 2.26
CA ALA A 72 -1.55 -13.46 2.47
C ALA A 72 -0.76 -12.17 2.20
N PHE A 73 0.46 -12.01 2.74
CA PHE A 73 1.26 -10.81 2.49
C PHE A 73 1.66 -10.67 1.01
N ARG A 74 1.98 -11.77 0.33
CA ARG A 74 2.22 -11.75 -1.13
C ARG A 74 0.99 -11.30 -1.91
N ARG A 75 -0.20 -11.77 -1.52
CA ARG A 75 -1.46 -11.37 -2.16
C ARG A 75 -1.79 -9.90 -1.86
N ALA A 76 -1.55 -9.40 -0.64
CA ALA A 76 -1.71 -7.98 -0.31
C ALA A 76 -0.81 -7.09 -1.20
N ILE A 77 0.44 -7.50 -1.45
CA ILE A 77 1.36 -6.83 -2.38
C ILE A 77 0.85 -6.87 -3.83
N GLN A 78 0.28 -8.01 -4.28
CA GLN A 78 -0.28 -8.12 -5.63
C GLN A 78 -1.48 -7.18 -5.83
N ILE A 79 -2.33 -7.03 -4.81
CA ILE A 79 -3.48 -6.13 -4.86
C ILE A 79 -3.03 -4.67 -4.79
N ASN A 80 -2.09 -4.35 -3.88
CA ASN A 80 -1.52 -3.02 -3.75
C ASN A 80 0.03 -3.09 -3.70
N PRO A 81 0.72 -2.84 -4.82
CA PRO A 81 2.18 -2.83 -4.88
C PRO A 81 2.86 -1.73 -4.04
N ASN A 82 2.09 -0.76 -3.53
CA ASN A 82 2.57 0.30 -2.64
C ASN A 82 2.21 0.02 -1.16
N PHE A 83 1.93 -1.22 -0.79
CA PHE A 83 1.60 -1.57 0.59
C PHE A 83 2.84 -1.93 1.40
N ALA A 84 3.51 -0.92 1.94
CA ALA A 84 4.82 -1.05 2.60
C ALA A 84 4.84 -2.09 3.75
N GLU A 85 3.79 -2.13 4.56
CA GLU A 85 3.65 -3.03 5.69
C GLU A 85 3.66 -4.51 5.27
N ALA A 86 3.05 -4.84 4.13
CA ALA A 86 3.04 -6.20 3.60
C ALA A 86 4.45 -6.64 3.16
N TYR A 87 5.24 -5.73 2.55
CA TYR A 87 6.64 -6.00 2.23
C TYR A 87 7.47 -6.25 3.50
N ALA A 88 7.36 -5.39 4.52
CA ALA A 88 8.12 -5.56 5.75
C ALA A 88 7.80 -6.88 6.47
N ASN A 89 6.51 -7.26 6.53
CA ASN A 89 6.10 -8.53 7.13
C ASN A 89 6.58 -9.75 6.33
N LEU A 90 6.55 -9.68 5.00
CA LEU A 90 7.09 -10.74 4.15
C LEU A 90 8.61 -10.88 4.32
N GLY A 91 9.34 -9.77 4.41
CA GLY A 91 10.77 -9.77 4.76
C GLY A 91 11.05 -10.43 6.11
N SER A 92 10.21 -10.15 7.12
CA SER A 92 10.30 -10.77 8.45
C SER A 92 10.11 -12.29 8.41
N ILE A 93 9.11 -12.77 7.67
CA ILE A 93 8.88 -14.21 7.49
C ILE A 93 10.11 -14.87 6.85
N LEU A 94 10.65 -14.29 5.79
CA LEU A 94 11.85 -14.84 5.12
C LEU A 94 13.06 -14.84 6.04
N ALA A 95 13.25 -13.79 6.85
CA ALA A 95 14.31 -13.73 7.85
C ALA A 95 14.17 -14.84 8.90
N ASN A 96 12.94 -15.09 9.39
CA ASN A 96 12.66 -16.17 10.34
C ASN A 96 12.86 -17.56 9.73
N GLN A 97 12.72 -17.70 8.41
CA GLN A 97 13.09 -18.91 7.66
C GLN A 97 14.61 -19.00 7.39
N ASN A 98 15.42 -18.13 7.97
CA ASN A 98 16.87 -17.99 7.74
C ASN A 98 17.25 -17.64 6.29
N LYS A 99 16.30 -17.17 5.47
CA LYS A 99 16.54 -16.68 4.11
C LYS A 99 16.93 -15.20 4.13
N LEU A 100 17.99 -14.90 4.85
CA LEU A 100 18.37 -13.52 5.19
C LEU A 100 18.62 -12.67 3.92
N ALA A 101 19.28 -13.24 2.90
CA ALA A 101 19.60 -12.51 1.66
C ALA A 101 18.35 -12.15 0.87
N GLU A 102 17.36 -13.03 0.86
CA GLU A 102 16.08 -12.80 0.18
C GLU A 102 15.19 -11.80 0.93
N ALA A 103 15.37 -11.64 2.24
CA ALA A 103 14.57 -10.72 3.06
C ALA A 103 14.91 -9.24 2.81
N ILE A 104 16.18 -8.91 2.56
CA ILE A 104 16.65 -7.51 2.43
C ILE A 104 15.87 -6.71 1.35
N PRO A 105 15.67 -7.22 0.12
CA PRO A 105 14.91 -6.49 -0.90
C PRO A 105 13.46 -6.15 -0.51
N TYR A 106 12.83 -6.93 0.38
CA TYR A 106 11.48 -6.62 0.85
C TYR A 106 11.50 -5.44 1.82
N PHE A 107 12.47 -5.38 2.74
CA PHE A 107 12.64 -4.20 3.59
C PHE A 107 13.01 -2.96 2.79
N ASP A 108 13.85 -3.08 1.77
CA ASP A 108 14.19 -1.96 0.87
C ASP A 108 12.97 -1.41 0.13
N ASN A 109 12.06 -2.29 -0.31
CA ASN A 109 10.79 -1.85 -0.89
C ASN A 109 9.89 -1.15 0.14
N ALA A 110 9.76 -1.71 1.35
CA ALA A 110 8.99 -1.08 2.42
C ALA A 110 9.50 0.34 2.73
N ILE A 111 10.83 0.49 2.87
CA ILE A 111 11.51 1.77 3.10
C ILE A 111 11.32 2.73 1.92
N ARG A 112 11.44 2.26 0.67
CA ARG A 112 11.23 3.09 -0.52
C ARG A 112 9.81 3.66 -0.57
N ILE A 113 8.81 2.87 -0.16
CA ILE A 113 7.41 3.26 -0.18
C ILE A 113 7.07 4.19 1.01
N LYS A 114 7.51 3.85 2.23
CA LYS A 114 7.33 4.67 3.44
C LYS A 114 8.68 4.85 4.16
N PRO A 115 9.45 5.90 3.81
CA PRO A 115 10.82 6.09 4.31
C PRO A 115 10.89 6.62 5.74
N ASP A 116 9.77 6.97 6.34
CA ASP A 116 9.64 7.60 7.65
C ASP A 116 9.15 6.63 8.74
N VAL A 117 9.12 5.32 8.45
CA VAL A 117 8.77 4.24 9.40
C VAL A 117 10.05 3.64 10.01
N PRO A 118 10.39 3.97 11.27
CA PRO A 118 11.60 3.48 11.95
C PRO A 118 11.74 1.96 11.95
N GLU A 119 10.61 1.26 12.12
CA GLU A 119 10.53 -0.17 12.31
C GLU A 119 11.12 -0.92 11.10
N PHE A 120 10.95 -0.41 9.88
CA PHE A 120 11.48 -1.06 8.67
C PHE A 120 13.01 -1.04 8.63
N TYR A 121 13.63 0.07 9.07
CA TYR A 121 15.08 0.16 9.17
C TYR A 121 15.62 -0.72 10.29
N TYR A 122 14.92 -0.79 11.42
CA TYR A 122 15.32 -1.65 12.53
C TYR A 122 15.29 -3.13 12.13
N MET A 123 14.21 -3.59 11.50
CA MET A 123 14.08 -4.96 10.99
C MET A 123 15.17 -5.28 9.96
N LYS A 124 15.44 -4.38 9.01
CA LYS A 124 16.55 -4.52 8.07
C LYS A 124 17.90 -4.63 8.80
N GLY A 125 18.13 -3.79 9.80
CA GLY A 125 19.33 -3.80 10.63
C GLY A 125 19.56 -5.13 11.35
N GLN A 126 18.49 -5.74 11.89
CA GLN A 126 18.57 -7.07 12.52
C GLN A 126 18.97 -8.16 11.52
N VAL A 127 18.41 -8.13 10.30
CA VAL A 127 18.77 -9.09 9.25
C VAL A 127 20.22 -8.91 8.78
N LEU A 128 20.67 -7.67 8.62
CA LEU A 128 22.07 -7.37 8.27
C LEU A 128 23.04 -7.81 9.37
N TYR A 129 22.66 -7.65 10.63
CA TYR A 129 23.42 -8.15 11.76
C TYR A 129 23.55 -9.68 11.70
N ALA A 130 22.45 -10.39 11.44
CA ALA A 130 22.46 -11.85 11.26
C ALA A 130 23.30 -12.31 10.04
N GLN A 131 23.47 -11.45 9.03
CA GLN A 131 24.39 -11.68 7.90
C GLN A 131 25.86 -11.35 8.20
N ASN A 132 26.20 -10.90 9.41
CA ASN A 132 27.50 -10.35 9.79
C ASN A 132 27.90 -9.07 9.01
N LYS A 133 26.94 -8.35 8.43
CA LYS A 133 27.18 -7.05 7.77
C LYS A 133 27.09 -5.92 8.77
N MET A 134 28.07 -5.86 9.67
CA MET A 134 28.01 -5.01 10.87
C MET A 134 27.90 -3.51 10.55
N ALA A 135 28.64 -3.01 9.56
CA ALA A 135 28.58 -1.60 9.18
C ALA A 135 27.17 -1.20 8.69
N ASP A 136 26.57 -2.01 7.82
CA ASP A 136 25.23 -1.75 7.27
C ASP A 136 24.14 -1.89 8.34
N ALA A 137 24.31 -2.85 9.27
CA ALA A 137 23.41 -3.03 10.40
C ALA A 137 23.39 -1.81 11.30
N VAL A 138 24.56 -1.31 11.70
CA VAL A 138 24.73 -0.10 12.52
C VAL A 138 24.10 1.11 11.85
N GLU A 139 24.33 1.32 10.54
CA GLU A 139 23.72 2.43 9.81
C GLU A 139 22.19 2.31 9.81
N SER A 140 21.66 1.11 9.55
CA SER A 140 20.20 0.89 9.53
C SER A 140 19.57 1.17 10.90
N VAL A 141 20.19 0.70 12.00
CA VAL A 141 19.68 0.96 13.36
C VAL A 141 19.82 2.44 13.75
N LYS A 142 20.88 3.14 13.30
CA LYS A 142 20.99 4.61 13.49
C LYS A 142 19.84 5.35 12.81
N ARG A 143 19.48 4.97 11.57
CA ARG A 143 18.34 5.56 10.85
C ARG A 143 17.03 5.33 11.59
N ALA A 144 16.77 4.11 12.07
CA ALA A 144 15.60 3.81 12.89
C ALA A 144 15.55 4.72 14.14
N ARG A 145 16.64 4.82 14.89
CA ARG A 145 16.74 5.67 16.08
C ARG A 145 16.44 7.13 15.78
N ASP A 146 17.02 7.68 14.71
CA ASP A 146 16.86 9.09 14.37
C ASP A 146 15.42 9.40 13.94
N LEU A 147 14.75 8.47 13.25
CA LEU A 147 13.32 8.57 12.95
C LEU A 147 12.46 8.49 14.21
N PHE A 148 12.75 7.58 15.14
CA PHE A 148 12.05 7.53 16.43
C PHE A 148 12.17 8.85 17.20
N ARG A 149 13.38 9.45 17.25
CA ARG A 149 13.57 10.79 17.85
C ARG A 149 12.74 11.86 17.15
N LYS A 150 12.74 11.87 15.82
CA LYS A 150 11.94 12.80 15.02
C LYS A 150 10.43 12.66 15.30
N GLN A 151 9.96 11.45 15.60
CA GLN A 151 8.58 11.16 15.99
C GLN A 151 8.27 11.45 17.47
N GLY A 152 9.24 11.93 18.26
CA GLY A 152 9.07 12.13 19.71
C GLY A 152 9.07 10.84 20.54
N LYS A 153 9.36 9.69 19.92
CA LYS A 153 9.47 8.36 20.53
C LYS A 153 10.84 8.19 21.18
N THR A 154 11.09 8.99 22.23
CA THR A 154 12.39 9.09 22.90
C THR A 154 12.80 7.77 23.57
N GLN A 155 11.85 7.00 24.11
CA GLN A 155 12.16 5.73 24.77
C GLN A 155 12.65 4.67 23.79
N GLU A 156 12.02 4.57 22.63
CA GLU A 156 12.40 3.68 21.55
C GLU A 156 13.76 4.07 20.98
N ALA A 157 14.00 5.37 20.79
CA ALA A 157 15.31 5.87 20.39
C ALA A 157 16.42 5.53 21.40
N ASN A 158 16.16 5.67 22.69
CA ASN A 158 17.13 5.32 23.73
C ASN A 158 17.42 3.82 23.78
N THR A 159 16.38 3.00 23.59
CA THR A 159 16.55 1.55 23.45
C THR A 159 17.48 1.22 22.29
N LEU A 160 17.27 1.84 21.12
CA LEU A 160 18.15 1.63 19.97
C LEU A 160 19.56 2.19 20.15
N GLU A 161 19.75 3.20 21.00
CA GLU A 161 21.09 3.66 21.36
C GLU A 161 21.85 2.61 22.16
N GLN A 162 21.19 1.87 23.06
CA GLN A 162 21.81 0.75 23.75
C GLN A 162 22.17 -0.38 22.79
N VAL A 163 21.24 -0.73 21.87
CA VAL A 163 21.51 -1.74 20.83
C VAL A 163 22.74 -1.37 20.00
N LEU A 164 22.91 -0.08 19.65
CA LEU A 164 24.08 0.39 18.90
C LEU A 164 25.39 0.26 19.69
N LYS A 165 25.37 0.49 21.01
CA LYS A 165 26.54 0.27 21.88
C LYS A 165 26.91 -1.20 21.94
N ASP A 166 25.92 -2.07 22.06
CA ASP A 166 26.12 -3.52 22.10
C ASP A 166 26.64 -4.06 20.76
N MET A 167 26.22 -3.47 19.63
CA MET A 167 26.73 -3.80 18.29
C MET A 167 28.18 -3.33 18.07
N GLY A 168 28.58 -2.19 18.64
CA GLY A 168 29.94 -1.63 18.48
C GLY A 168 30.98 -2.20 19.44
N SER A 169 30.58 -3.02 20.41
CA SER A 169 31.46 -3.63 21.41
C SER A 169 31.87 -5.08 21.07
N ARG A 170 31.38 -5.63 19.96
CA ARG A 170 31.69 -6.97 19.44
C ARG A 170 32.62 -6.89 18.24
#